data_AF-A0A553RP70-F1
#
_entry.id   AF-A0A553RP70-F1
#
_cell.length_a   1.000
_cell.length_b   1.000
_cell.length_c   1.000
_cell.angle_alpha   90.00
_cell.angle_beta   90.00
_cell.angle_gamma   90.00
#
_symmetry.space_group_name_H-M   'P 1'
#
loop_
_entity.id
_entity.type
_entity.pdbx_description
1 polymer ?
#
loop_
_entity_poly.entity_id
_entity_poly.type
_entity_poly.pdbx_seq_one_letter_code
_entity_poly.pdbx_strand_id
1 'polypeptide(L)' 'IFSPMHQPFLNVYTISGLFTDDAGFDVCLGLQTLLELKCCVDLNSRALRLHRSEQELPFLDPAACSQCHHHDNNNKNM' A
#
# COMPACT_ATOMS: atom_id res chain seq x y z
N ILE A 1 34.11 28.12 -17.34
CA ILE A 1 34.24 26.85 -16.58
C ILE A 1 33.18 26.89 -15.48
N PHE A 2 31.94 26.56 -15.82
CA PHE A 2 30.87 26.37 -14.84
C PHE A 2 30.34 24.98 -15.09
N SER A 3 30.83 24.01 -14.32
CA SER A 3 30.21 22.69 -14.25
C SER A 3 28.92 22.83 -13.43
N PRO A 4 27.76 22.40 -13.92
CA PRO A 4 26.56 22.40 -13.11
C PRO A 4 26.70 21.31 -12.04
N MET A 5 26.67 21.76 -10.78
CA MET A 5 26.50 20.93 -9.60
C MET A 5 25.28 20.02 -9.76
N HIS A 6 25.51 18.71 -9.72
CA HIS A 6 24.48 17.69 -9.64
C HIS A 6 23.88 17.73 -8.22
N GLN A 7 22.97 18.68 -7.99
CA GLN A 7 22.17 18.74 -6.76
C GLN A 7 21.22 17.54 -6.78
N PRO A 8 21.27 16.62 -5.79
CA PRO A 8 20.21 15.65 -5.64
C PRO A 8 19.01 16.41 -5.11
N PHE A 9 18.11 16.83 -6.00
CA PHE A 9 16.79 17.24 -5.59
C PHE A 9 16.12 16.00 -4.99
N LEU A 10 16.26 15.83 -3.68
CA LEU A 10 15.40 14.94 -2.91
C LEU A 10 14.00 15.48 -3.14
N ASN A 11 13.22 14.81 -3.99
CA ASN A 11 11.84 15.19 -4.24
C ASN A 11 11.10 15.01 -2.91
N VAL A 12 10.92 16.10 -2.17
CA VAL A 12 10.11 16.10 -0.96
C VAL A 12 8.66 16.15 -1.43
N TYR A 13 8.03 14.97 -1.49
CA TYR A 13 6.60 14.86 -1.75
C TYR A 13 5.85 15.08 -0.44
N THR A 14 5.08 16.17 -0.34
CA THR A 14 4.14 16.40 0.75
C THR A 14 2.90 15.55 0.49
N ILE A 15 2.60 14.60 1.37
CA ILE A 15 1.35 13.82 1.34
C ILE A 15 0.39 14.41 2.38
N SER A 16 -0.83 14.72 1.98
CA SER A 16 -1.92 15.09 2.89
C SER A 16 -2.73 13.85 3.27
N GLY A 17 -3.13 13.75 4.54
CA GLY A 17 -3.96 12.67 5.06
C GLY A 17 -5.05 13.22 5.96
N LEU A 18 -6.22 12.57 5.98
CA LEU A 18 -7.32 12.89 6.88
C LEU A 18 -7.27 11.93 8.08
N PHE A 19 -7.27 12.48 9.31
CA PHE A 19 -7.36 11.68 10.52
C PHE A 19 -8.84 11.40 10.84
N THR A 20 -9.19 10.12 10.98
CA THR A 20 -10.53 9.68 11.39
C THR A 20 -10.46 9.07 12.78
N ASP A 21 -11.37 9.45 13.68
CA ASP A 21 -11.36 9.03 15.09
C ASP A 21 -11.68 7.53 15.30
N ASP A 22 -12.17 6.85 14.27
CA ASP A 22 -12.52 5.43 14.30
C ASP A 22 -11.55 4.60 13.44
N ALA A 23 -10.98 3.56 14.06
CA ALA A 23 -10.23 2.46 13.48
C ALA A 23 -8.74 2.68 13.08
N GLY A 24 -7.83 2.25 13.97
CA GLY A 24 -6.47 1.81 13.64
C GLY A 24 -5.48 2.90 13.23
N PHE A 25 -4.17 2.67 13.42
CA PHE A 25 -3.11 3.53 12.87
C PHE A 25 -2.89 3.22 11.37
N ASP A 26 -3.97 3.15 10.60
CA ASP A 26 -3.91 2.79 9.19
C ASP A 26 -3.79 4.05 8.32
N VAL A 27 -2.73 4.08 7.51
CA VAL A 27 -2.54 5.15 6.52
C VAL A 27 -3.21 4.73 5.22
N CYS A 28 -4.28 5.42 4.85
CA CYS A 28 -4.98 5.23 3.59
C CYS A 28 -4.40 6.14 2.50
N LEU A 29 -3.86 5.55 1.44
CA LEU A 29 -3.47 6.30 0.24
C LEU A 29 -4.68 6.47 -0.69
N GLY A 30 -5.19 7.69 -0.78
CA GLY A 30 -6.29 8.02 -1.69
C GLY A 30 -5.88 8.06 -3.16
N LEU A 31 -6.86 7.98 -4.06
CA LEU A 31 -6.63 8.02 -5.51
C LEU A 31 -5.86 9.28 -5.96
N GLN A 32 -6.16 10.43 -5.36
CA GLN A 32 -5.47 11.68 -5.67
C GLN A 32 -3.95 11.57 -5.46
N THR A 33 -3.53 11.04 -4.31
CA THR A 33 -2.12 10.85 -3.97
C THR A 33 -1.46 9.85 -4.93
N LEU A 34 -2.14 8.74 -5.25
CA LEU A 34 -1.62 7.76 -6.19
C LEU A 34 -1.41 8.37 -7.59
N LEU A 35 -2.28 9.27 -8.04
CA LEU A 35 -2.15 9.97 -9.32
C LEU A 35 -1.01 10.99 -9.32
N GLU A 36 -0.86 11.78 -8.26
CA GLU A 36 0.22 12.77 -8.12
C GLU A 36 1.61 12.13 -8.13
N LEU A 37 1.74 11.00 -7.42
CA LEU A 37 2.97 10.21 -7.38
C LEU A 37 3.17 9.32 -8.62
N LYS A 38 2.18 9.30 -9.53
CA LYS A 38 2.15 8.46 -10.73
C LYS A 38 2.41 6.99 -10.38
N CYS A 39 1.72 6.52 -9.34
CA CYS A 39 1.81 5.12 -8.95
C CYS A 39 1.15 4.22 -9.99
N CYS A 40 1.72 3.03 -10.17
CA CYS A 40 1.13 1.92 -10.91
C CYS A 40 0.80 0.80 -9.91
N VAL A 41 -0.47 0.38 -9.89
CA VAL A 41 -0.92 -0.75 -9.08
C VAL A 41 -0.76 -2.00 -9.95
N ASP A 42 0.28 -2.79 -9.70
CA ASP A 42 0.55 -4.02 -10.43
C ASP A 42 0.09 -5.24 -9.64
N LEU A 43 -1.01 -5.83 -10.09
CA LEU A 43 -1.60 -7.02 -9.46
C LEU A 43 -0.85 -8.31 -9.82
N ASN A 44 -0.10 -8.32 -10.92
CA ASN A 44 0.67 -9.49 -11.35
C ASN A 44 1.92 -9.65 -10.49
N SER A 45 2.66 -8.58 -10.23
CA SER A 45 3.81 -8.57 -9.31
C SER A 45 3.42 -8.38 -7.84
N ARG A 46 2.15 -8.10 -7.55
CA ARG A 46 1.63 -7.74 -6.22
C ARG A 46 2.39 -6.56 -5.60
N ALA A 47 2.58 -5.49 -6.36
CA ALA A 47 3.33 -4.32 -5.90
C ALA A 47 2.72 -2.98 -6.38
N LEU A 48 2.95 -1.94 -5.59
CA LEU A 48 2.75 -0.54 -5.97
C LEU A 48 4.07 0.03 -6.47
N ARG A 49 4.11 0.52 -7.70
CA ARG A 49 5.35 1.01 -8.35
C ARG A 49 5.28 2.51 -8.52
N LEU A 50 6.32 3.25 -8.16
CA LEU A 50 6.37 4.70 -8.40
C LEU A 50 6.97 4.95 -9.78
N HIS A 51 6.24 5.57 -10.70
CA HIS A 51 6.71 5.71 -12.10
C HIS A 51 8.06 6.44 -12.28
N ARG A 52 8.47 7.25 -11.29
CA ARG A 52 9.72 8.04 -11.34
C ARG A 52 10.90 7.37 -10.63
N SER A 53 10.70 6.25 -9.94
CA SER A 53 11.77 5.49 -9.29
C SER A 53 11.66 4.02 -9.66
N GLU A 54 12.78 3.30 -9.64
CA GLU A 54 12.73 1.83 -9.74
C GLU A 54 12.31 1.19 -8.40
N GLN A 55 11.70 1.95 -7.49
CA GLN A 55 11.21 1.42 -6.22
C GLN A 55 9.82 0.82 -6.38
N GLU A 56 9.69 -0.38 -5.84
CA GLU A 56 8.45 -1.13 -5.77
C GLU A 56 8.13 -1.39 -4.29
N LEU A 57 6.89 -1.14 -3.92
CA LEU A 57 6.34 -1.41 -2.60
C LEU A 57 5.48 -2.68 -2.70
N PRO A 58 5.95 -3.84 -2.21
CA PRO A 58 5.18 -5.07 -2.26
C PRO A 58 3.93 -4.97 -1.39
N PHE A 59 2.85 -5.60 -1.82
CA PHE A 59 1.64 -5.72 -1.03
C PHE A 59 1.88 -6.65 0.15
N LEU A 60 1.22 -6.35 1.27
CA LEU A 60 1.23 -7.23 2.42
C LEU A 60 0.65 -8.60 2.03
N ASP A 61 1.21 -9.66 2.61
CA ASP A 61 0.60 -10.96 2.50
C ASP A 61 -0.74 -10.96 3.23
N PRO A 62 -1.75 -11.68 2.71
CA PRO A 62 -2.98 -11.87 3.45
C PRO A 62 -2.61 -12.43 4.82
N ALA A 63 -3.08 -11.79 5.89
CA ALA A 63 -2.98 -12.39 7.22
C ALA A 63 -3.52 -13.81 7.09
N ALA A 64 -2.70 -14.82 7.42
CA ALA A 64 -3.10 -16.21 7.34
C ALA A 64 -4.47 -16.33 8.00
N CYS A 65 -5.51 -16.61 7.19
CA CYS A 65 -6.88 -16.56 7.66
C CYS A 65 -6.96 -17.36 8.96
N SER A 66 -7.34 -16.68 10.05
CA SER A 66 -7.89 -17.32 11.23
C SER A 66 -8.84 -18.40 10.74
N GLN A 67 -8.51 -19.66 11.03
CA GLN A 67 -9.26 -20.83 10.56
C GLN A 67 -10.75 -20.52 10.61
N CYS A 68 -11.39 -20.44 9.45
CA CYS A 68 -12.84 -20.58 9.39
C CYS A 68 -13.13 -22.01 9.84
N HIS A 69 -13.38 -22.16 11.15
CA HIS A 69 -13.87 -23.41 11.71
C HIS A 69 -15.20 -23.69 11.02
N HIS A 70 -15.17 -24.56 10.01
CA HIS A 70 -16.34 -25.28 9.56
C HIS A 70 -16.85 -26.04 10.79
N HIS A 71 -17.90 -25.51 11.40
CA HIS A 71 -18.64 -26.22 12.42
C HIS A 71 -19.44 -27.30 11.68
N ASP A 72 -18.86 -28.48 11.52
CA ASP A 72 -19.58 -29.66 11.08
C ASP A 72 -20.64 -29.96 12.15
N ASN A 73 -21.87 -29.47 11.92
CA ASN A 73 -23.03 -29.82 12.72
C ASN A 73 -23.39 -31.28 12.46
N ASN A 74 -22.72 -32.20 13.16
CA ASN A 74 -23.18 -33.57 13.30
C ASN A 74 -24.03 -33.72 14.56
N ASN A 75 -25.21 -33.10 14.58
CA ASN A 75 -26.30 -33.56 15.42
C ASN A 75 -26.88 -34.85 14.81
N LYS A 76 -26.25 -35.97 15.16
CA LYS A 76 -26.93 -37.26 15.16
C LYS A 76 -27.59 -37.45 16.54
N ASN A 77 -28.90 -37.46 16.52
CA ASN A 77 -29.80 -37.95 17.57
C ASN A 77 -29.21 -39.11 18.38
N MET A 78 -29.32 -39.02 19.71
CA MET A 78 -29.70 -40.10 20.64
C MET A 78 -30.35 -39.46 21.87
#